data_AF-A0A9X3HR26-F1
#
_entry.id   AF-A0A9X3HR26-F1
#
_cell.length_a   1.000
_cell.length_b   1.000
_cell.length_c   1.000
_cell.angle_alpha   90.00
_cell.angle_beta   90.00
_cell.angle_gamma   90.00
#
_symmetry.space_group_name_H-M   'P 1'
#
loop_
_entity.id
_entity.type
_entity.pdbx_description
1 polymer ?
#
loop_
_entity_poly.entity_id
_entity_poly.type
_entity_poly.pdbx_seq_one_letter_code
_entity_poly.pdbx_strand_id
1 'polypeptide(L)'
;MNKVFLSSLITSLLLGCSSTVPSPNLDQFSHYTGGQSMGDATSFYWYTERLTQPSSAADYVSSGDYGWYKTDYRWDDGTVREMIREGEQLKQNTKLVPYRVHVRFNKEGEAVYQQYRVDGKVLPLTQEQLLRYQQEADSIATVTKEQDSEGMELIQGYWDGSKFETCNGQVYDKIEFNQTLPSFVVNRLAAIDSYVAFLGKTRLSKVTVEELLMLADEDHECIAKPDMLSE
;
A
#
# COMPACT_ATOMS: atom_id res chain seq x y z
N MET A 1 53.93 -15.42 61.61
CA MET A 1 53.47 -16.09 60.38
C MET A 1 52.21 -15.39 59.92
N ASN A 2 52.10 -15.13 58.62
CA ASN A 2 50.97 -14.61 57.86
C ASN A 2 50.80 -13.07 57.75
N LYS A 3 51.01 -12.64 56.49
CA LYS A 3 50.68 -11.37 55.84
C LYS A 3 49.17 -11.10 55.90
N VAL A 4 48.75 -9.84 55.74
CA VAL A 4 47.85 -9.39 54.63
C VAL A 4 47.81 -7.86 54.60
N PHE A 5 47.96 -7.33 53.39
CA PHE A 5 47.85 -5.95 52.93
C PHE A 5 46.41 -5.40 53.04
N LEU A 6 46.25 -4.09 53.27
CA LEU A 6 45.13 -3.33 52.68
C LEU A 6 45.54 -1.86 52.48
N SER A 7 45.96 -1.56 51.26
CA SER A 7 46.11 -0.21 50.72
C SER A 7 44.77 0.19 50.10
N SER A 8 44.09 1.18 50.67
CA SER A 8 42.86 1.73 50.11
C SER A 8 43.22 2.96 49.26
N LEU A 9 43.22 2.80 47.94
CA LEU A 9 43.39 3.89 46.97
C LEU A 9 42.02 4.14 46.32
N ILE A 10 41.33 5.18 46.76
CA ILE A 10 40.06 5.63 46.18
C ILE A 10 40.41 6.40 44.91
N THR A 11 40.10 5.81 43.75
CA THR A 11 40.25 6.47 42.45
C THR A 11 38.85 6.76 41.91
N SER A 12 38.45 8.02 41.98
CA SER A 12 37.18 8.52 41.47
C SER A 12 37.23 8.60 39.94
N LEU A 13 36.68 7.60 39.25
CA LEU A 13 36.46 7.66 37.81
C LEU A 13 35.12 8.35 37.54
N LEU A 14 35.20 9.62 37.14
CA LEU A 14 34.09 10.33 36.49
C LEU A 14 33.91 9.75 35.08
N LEU A 15 33.02 8.78 34.94
CA LEU A 15 32.52 8.35 33.63
C LEU A 15 31.48 9.38 33.15
N GLY A 16 31.93 10.34 32.35
CA GLY A 16 31.05 11.18 31.56
C GLY A 16 30.47 10.35 30.41
N CYS A 17 29.23 9.90 30.55
CA CYS A 17 28.47 9.35 29.43
C CYS A 17 28.20 10.48 28.44
N SER A 18 29.03 10.60 27.40
CA SER A 18 28.67 11.35 26.20
C SER A 18 27.52 10.61 25.54
N SER A 19 26.30 11.08 25.76
CA SER A 19 25.14 10.67 24.97
C SER A 19 25.30 11.26 23.58
N THR A 20 25.92 10.51 22.67
CA THR A 20 25.85 10.78 21.24
C THR A 20 24.39 10.69 20.84
N VAL A 21 23.77 11.84 20.57
CA VAL A 21 22.47 11.92 19.90
C VAL A 21 22.63 11.22 18.55
N PRO A 22 21.85 10.18 18.24
CA PRO A 22 21.92 9.54 16.94
C PRO A 22 21.61 10.58 15.88
N SER A 23 22.55 10.85 14.99
CA SER A 23 22.28 11.62 13.78
C SER A 23 21.13 10.92 13.03
N PRO A 24 20.06 11.63 12.66
CA PRO A 24 18.94 11.03 11.95
C PRO A 24 19.46 10.40 10.68
N ASN A 25 19.10 9.13 10.47
CA ASN A 25 19.45 8.42 9.25
C ASN A 25 18.73 9.14 8.08
N LEU A 26 19.50 9.76 7.18
CA LEU A 26 18.98 10.60 6.08
C LEU A 26 18.13 9.82 5.07
N ASP A 27 18.14 8.48 5.16
CA ASP A 27 17.37 7.56 4.32
C ASP A 27 16.39 6.71 5.13
N GLN A 28 15.76 7.30 6.16
CA GLN A 28 14.66 6.63 6.86
C GLN A 28 13.41 6.63 5.99
N PHE A 29 13.02 5.43 5.53
CA PHE A 29 11.77 5.17 4.83
C PHE A 29 10.77 4.47 5.75
N SER A 30 9.50 4.84 5.62
CA SER A 30 8.37 4.12 6.20
C SER A 30 7.46 3.66 5.07
N HIS A 31 7.07 2.38 5.08
CA HIS A 31 6.21 1.79 4.07
C HIS A 31 4.88 1.40 4.70
N TYR A 32 3.80 1.73 4.02
CA TYR A 32 2.44 1.47 4.44
C TYR A 32 1.71 0.77 3.30
N THR A 33 0.84 -0.18 3.64
CA THR A 33 -0.07 -0.81 2.69
C THR A 33 -1.47 -0.77 3.25
N GLY A 34 -2.45 -0.81 2.35
CA GLY A 34 -3.84 -0.71 2.75
C GLY A 34 -4.79 -1.05 1.62
N GLY A 35 -6.07 -0.92 1.91
CA GLY A 35 -7.10 -1.14 0.91
C GLY A 35 -8.50 -0.93 1.46
N GLN A 36 -9.46 -0.86 0.56
CA GLN A 36 -10.87 -0.69 0.90
C GLN A 36 -11.77 -1.11 -0.25
N SER A 37 -13.01 -1.45 0.07
CA SER A 37 -14.07 -1.65 -0.91
C SER A 37 -15.14 -0.55 -0.78
N MET A 38 -15.52 0.06 -1.90
CA MET A 38 -16.59 1.07 -1.96
C MET A 38 -17.53 0.77 -3.13
N GLY A 39 -18.72 0.25 -2.83
CA GLY A 39 -19.64 -0.25 -3.85
C GLY A 39 -19.03 -1.46 -4.56
N ASP A 40 -18.93 -1.37 -5.89
CA ASP A 40 -18.33 -2.41 -6.72
C ASP A 40 -16.81 -2.22 -6.93
N ALA A 41 -16.23 -1.17 -6.33
CA ALA A 41 -14.82 -0.84 -6.48
C ALA A 41 -13.99 -1.37 -5.30
N THR A 42 -12.95 -2.14 -5.59
CA THR A 42 -11.92 -2.55 -4.63
C THR A 42 -10.63 -1.82 -4.95
N SER A 43 -9.99 -1.24 -3.93
CA SER A 43 -8.73 -0.51 -4.05
C SER A 43 -7.64 -1.09 -3.16
N PHE A 44 -6.44 -1.27 -3.72
CA PHE A 44 -5.22 -1.63 -3.00
C PHE A 44 -4.26 -0.44 -3.02
N TYR A 45 -3.59 -0.20 -1.91
CA TYR A 45 -2.75 0.96 -1.71
C TYR A 45 -1.36 0.58 -1.22
N TRP A 46 -0.37 1.28 -1.75
CA TRP A 46 1.00 1.29 -1.26
C TRP A 46 1.44 2.74 -1.08
N TYR A 47 2.02 3.06 0.07
CA TYR A 47 2.45 4.40 0.38
C TYR A 47 3.83 4.37 1.05
N THR A 48 4.68 5.33 0.70
CA THR A 48 6.03 5.45 1.25
C THR A 48 6.30 6.88 1.68
N GLU A 49 6.77 7.02 2.91
CA GLU A 49 7.32 8.27 3.44
C GLU A 49 8.85 8.22 3.47
N ARG A 50 9.48 9.36 3.21
CA ARG A 50 10.90 9.60 3.46
C ARG A 50 11.01 10.72 4.50
N LEU A 51 11.68 10.45 5.63
CA LEU A 51 11.82 11.42 6.72
C LEU A 51 10.47 12.05 7.14
N THR A 52 9.42 11.23 7.26
CA THR A 52 8.03 11.63 7.61
C THR A 52 7.30 12.51 6.58
N GLN A 53 7.88 12.70 5.39
CA GLN A 53 7.23 13.39 4.28
C GLN A 53 6.77 12.37 3.22
N PRO A 54 5.64 12.64 2.52
CA PRO A 54 5.23 11.82 1.38
C PRO A 54 6.37 11.74 0.34
N SER A 55 6.67 10.53 -0.11
CA SER A 55 7.68 10.27 -1.14
C SER A 55 7.04 9.68 -2.38
N SER A 56 6.31 8.58 -2.22
CA SER A 56 5.60 7.91 -3.31
C SER A 56 4.36 7.19 -2.82
N ALA A 57 3.43 6.97 -3.75
CA ALA A 57 2.24 6.17 -3.51
C ALA A 57 1.88 5.43 -4.79
N ALA A 58 1.16 4.33 -4.65
CA ALA A 58 0.61 3.61 -5.77
C ALA A 58 -0.75 3.04 -5.41
N ASP A 59 -1.61 2.89 -6.41
CA ASP A 59 -2.90 2.22 -6.25
C ASP A 59 -3.13 1.19 -7.35
N TYR A 60 -3.95 0.19 -7.01
CA TYR A 60 -4.64 -0.64 -7.98
C TYR A 60 -6.13 -0.58 -7.63
N VAL A 61 -6.97 -0.30 -8.61
CA VAL A 61 -8.42 -0.21 -8.43
C VAL A 61 -9.09 -1.07 -9.49
N SER A 62 -9.99 -1.94 -9.05
CA SER A 62 -10.87 -2.72 -9.92
C SER A 62 -12.31 -2.40 -9.59
N SER A 63 -13.13 -2.15 -10.60
CA SER A 63 -14.52 -1.72 -10.46
C SER A 63 -15.45 -2.60 -11.29
N GLY A 64 -15.38 -3.93 -11.11
CA GLY A 64 -16.20 -4.90 -11.85
C GLY A 64 -16.20 -4.64 -13.36
N ASP A 65 -17.39 -4.52 -13.94
CA ASP A 65 -17.57 -4.30 -15.39
C ASP A 65 -17.15 -2.89 -15.87
N TYR A 66 -16.87 -1.95 -14.96
CA TYR A 66 -16.46 -0.59 -15.29
C TYR A 66 -14.99 -0.46 -15.68
N GLY A 67 -14.19 -1.50 -15.36
CA GLY A 67 -12.78 -1.60 -15.70
C GLY A 67 -11.88 -1.59 -14.47
N TRP A 68 -10.61 -1.33 -14.71
CA TRP A 68 -9.57 -1.34 -13.69
C TRP A 68 -8.48 -0.34 -14.05
N TYR A 69 -7.70 0.06 -13.06
CA TYR A 69 -6.48 0.83 -13.29
C TYR A 69 -5.45 0.61 -12.21
N LYS A 70 -4.22 0.96 -12.54
CA LYS A 70 -3.14 1.15 -11.59
C LYS A 70 -2.54 2.54 -11.74
N THR A 71 -2.12 3.12 -10.63
CA THR A 71 -1.51 4.44 -10.60
C THR A 71 -0.22 4.41 -9.81
N ASP A 72 0.73 5.21 -10.25
CA ASP A 72 1.97 5.50 -9.54
C ASP A 72 2.09 7.01 -9.39
N TYR A 73 2.43 7.45 -8.18
CA TYR A 73 2.49 8.85 -7.75
C TYR A 73 3.83 9.15 -7.11
N ARG A 74 4.36 10.34 -7.39
CA ARG A 74 5.59 10.85 -6.76
C ARG A 74 5.37 12.23 -6.18
N TRP A 75 5.89 12.45 -4.97
CA TRP A 75 5.94 13.74 -4.32
C TRP A 75 7.36 14.33 -4.39
N ASP A 76 7.42 15.66 -4.32
CA ASP A 76 8.62 16.42 -4.02
C ASP A 76 8.19 17.68 -3.29
N ASP A 77 8.84 17.96 -2.15
CA ASP A 77 8.54 19.12 -1.31
C ASP A 77 7.06 19.13 -0.85
N GLY A 78 6.56 17.96 -0.43
CA GLY A 78 5.20 17.80 0.11
C GLY A 78 4.05 17.92 -0.91
N THR A 79 4.35 18.04 -2.20
CA THR A 79 3.34 18.17 -3.27
C THR A 79 3.48 17.07 -4.32
N VAL A 80 2.36 16.58 -4.84
CA VAL A 80 2.35 15.60 -5.95
C VAL A 80 3.00 16.25 -7.17
N ARG A 81 4.07 15.65 -7.70
CA ARG A 81 4.81 16.13 -8.88
C ARG A 81 4.48 15.40 -10.13
N GLU A 82 4.16 14.13 -10.02
CA GLU A 82 4.00 13.29 -11.17
C GLU A 82 3.09 12.13 -10.84
N MET A 83 2.28 11.78 -11.82
CA MET A 83 1.50 10.55 -11.78
C MET A 83 1.47 9.90 -13.16
N ILE A 84 1.51 8.58 -13.17
CA ILE A 84 1.15 7.76 -14.34
C ILE A 84 0.04 6.81 -13.93
N ARG A 85 -1.05 6.78 -14.70
CA ARG A 85 -2.16 5.85 -14.56
C ARG A 85 -2.36 5.11 -15.86
N GLU A 86 -2.55 3.80 -15.79
CA GLU A 86 -2.94 3.00 -16.94
C GLU A 86 -3.93 1.90 -16.53
N GLY A 87 -4.73 1.47 -17.50
CA GLY A 87 -5.72 0.44 -17.28
C GLY A 87 -6.78 0.44 -18.38
N GLU A 88 -7.95 -0.04 -18.04
CA GLU A 88 -9.10 -0.10 -18.94
C GLU A 88 -10.29 0.66 -18.33
N GLN A 89 -11.00 1.40 -19.19
CA GLN A 89 -12.22 2.13 -18.80
C GLN A 89 -13.34 1.86 -19.79
N LEU A 90 -14.59 1.95 -19.34
CA LEU A 90 -15.74 1.91 -20.23
C LEU A 90 -15.77 3.13 -21.17
N LYS A 91 -15.75 2.86 -22.47
CA LYS A 91 -16.02 3.85 -23.50
C LYS A 91 -17.49 3.79 -23.87
N GLN A 92 -18.20 4.90 -23.68
CA GLN A 92 -19.63 5.02 -24.04
C GLN A 92 -20.50 3.88 -23.49
N ASN A 93 -20.19 3.39 -22.29
CA ASN A 93 -20.90 2.30 -21.59
C ASN A 93 -21.08 1.00 -22.39
N THR A 94 -20.21 0.73 -23.37
CA THR A 94 -20.37 -0.43 -24.27
C THR A 94 -19.18 -1.35 -24.26
N LYS A 95 -17.96 -0.81 -24.15
CA LYS A 95 -16.74 -1.61 -24.23
C LYS A 95 -15.64 -1.03 -23.36
N LEU A 96 -14.90 -1.91 -22.69
CA LEU A 96 -13.63 -1.57 -22.07
C LEU A 96 -12.58 -1.26 -23.15
N VAL A 97 -11.88 -0.14 -22.98
CA VAL A 97 -10.78 0.28 -23.84
C VAL A 97 -9.57 0.67 -23.00
N PRO A 98 -8.35 0.43 -23.50
CA PRO A 98 -7.16 0.85 -22.79
C PRO A 98 -7.08 2.37 -22.72
N TYR A 99 -6.58 2.87 -21.60
CA TYR A 99 -6.28 4.28 -21.44
C TYR A 99 -5.00 4.48 -20.63
N ARG A 100 -4.40 5.66 -20.81
CA ARG A 100 -3.23 6.08 -20.05
C ARG A 100 -3.30 7.57 -19.77
N VAL A 101 -2.97 7.95 -18.54
CA VAL A 101 -2.85 9.32 -18.07
C VAL A 101 -1.43 9.51 -17.56
N HIS A 102 -0.78 10.60 -17.96
CA HIS A 102 0.50 11.03 -17.44
C HIS A 102 0.46 12.53 -17.21
N VAL A 103 0.66 12.95 -15.97
CA VAL A 103 0.61 14.35 -15.57
C VAL A 103 1.85 14.68 -14.76
N ARG A 104 2.44 15.86 -15.01
CA ARG A 104 3.44 16.47 -14.12
C ARG A 104 2.95 17.82 -13.64
N PHE A 105 3.16 18.11 -12.36
CA PHE A 105 2.71 19.32 -11.68
C PHE A 105 3.90 20.19 -11.24
N ASN A 106 3.71 21.52 -11.24
CA ASN A 106 4.64 22.47 -10.62
C ASN A 106 4.44 22.53 -9.09
N LYS A 107 5.14 23.46 -8.41
CA LYS A 107 5.11 23.56 -6.92
C LYS A 107 3.78 24.07 -6.41
N GLU A 108 3.06 24.77 -7.28
CA GLU A 108 1.75 25.34 -7.05
C GLU A 108 0.62 24.32 -7.34
N GLY A 109 0.98 23.11 -7.79
CA GLY A 109 0.02 22.05 -8.11
C GLY A 109 -0.64 22.19 -9.49
N GLU A 110 -0.14 23.08 -10.35
CA GLU A 110 -0.63 23.26 -11.72
C GLU A 110 0.05 22.28 -12.68
N ALA A 111 -0.71 21.74 -13.63
CA ALA A 111 -0.21 20.76 -14.57
C ALA A 111 0.67 21.39 -15.66
N VAL A 112 1.98 21.13 -15.61
CA VAL A 112 2.98 21.59 -16.59
C VAL A 112 3.22 20.60 -17.73
N TYR A 113 2.78 19.35 -17.55
CA TYR A 113 2.74 18.33 -18.60
C TYR A 113 1.48 17.49 -18.43
N GLN A 114 0.81 17.19 -19.55
CA GLN A 114 -0.42 16.42 -19.56
C GLN A 114 -0.49 15.55 -20.81
N GLN A 115 -0.82 14.28 -20.61
CA GLN A 115 -1.07 13.35 -21.69
C GLN A 115 -2.14 12.37 -21.24
N TYR A 116 -3.33 12.51 -21.83
CA TYR A 116 -4.42 11.57 -21.63
C TYR A 116 -4.76 10.90 -22.96
N ARG A 117 -4.60 9.57 -23.01
CA ARG A 117 -4.97 8.75 -24.17
C ARG A 117 -6.07 7.78 -23.79
N VAL A 118 -7.08 7.69 -24.64
CA VAL A 118 -8.13 6.67 -24.57
C VAL A 118 -8.23 6.02 -25.94
N ASP A 119 -8.01 4.71 -26.01
CA ASP A 119 -8.08 3.96 -27.27
C ASP A 119 -7.18 4.59 -28.35
N GLY A 120 -5.96 4.95 -27.97
CA GLY A 120 -4.96 5.63 -28.81
C GLY A 120 -5.23 7.12 -29.09
N LYS A 121 -6.41 7.65 -28.79
CA LYS A 121 -6.77 9.06 -29.04
C LYS A 121 -6.34 9.96 -27.90
N VAL A 122 -5.67 11.06 -28.21
CA VAL A 122 -5.30 12.08 -27.23
C VAL A 122 -6.52 12.94 -26.91
N LEU A 123 -6.83 13.09 -25.63
CA LEU A 123 -7.94 13.88 -25.10
C LEU A 123 -7.40 14.93 -24.11
N PRO A 124 -8.07 16.09 -23.95
CA PRO A 124 -7.73 17.02 -22.89
C PRO A 124 -8.16 16.48 -21.52
N LEU A 125 -7.39 16.80 -20.48
CA LEU A 125 -7.83 16.65 -19.09
C LEU A 125 -8.52 17.93 -18.65
N THR A 126 -9.58 17.79 -17.85
CA THR A 126 -10.25 18.92 -17.20
C THR A 126 -9.55 19.27 -15.89
N GLN A 127 -9.75 20.51 -15.42
CA GLN A 127 -9.24 20.94 -14.12
C GLN A 127 -9.77 20.04 -12.98
N GLU A 128 -11.02 19.61 -13.07
CA GLU A 128 -11.63 18.69 -12.10
C GLU A 128 -10.91 17.34 -12.06
N GLN A 129 -10.55 16.78 -13.23
CA GLN A 129 -9.78 15.52 -13.28
C GLN A 129 -8.41 15.69 -12.65
N LEU A 130 -7.72 16.80 -12.93
CA LEU A 130 -6.40 17.10 -12.35
C LEU A 130 -6.45 17.21 -10.82
N LEU A 131 -7.42 17.96 -10.30
CA LEU A 131 -7.63 18.10 -8.85
C LEU A 131 -7.96 16.75 -8.21
N ARG A 132 -8.81 15.94 -8.86
CA ARG A 132 -9.15 14.61 -8.37
C ARG A 132 -7.93 13.71 -8.27
N TYR A 133 -7.01 13.71 -9.24
CA TYR A 133 -5.79 12.90 -9.15
C TYR A 133 -4.91 13.29 -7.95
N GLN A 134 -4.83 14.58 -7.62
CA GLN A 134 -4.09 15.05 -6.44
C GLN A 134 -4.78 14.60 -5.15
N GLN A 135 -6.11 14.74 -5.07
CA GLN A 135 -6.91 14.29 -3.93
C GLN A 135 -6.85 12.78 -3.71
N GLU A 136 -6.90 11.98 -4.77
CA GLU A 136 -6.73 10.53 -4.71
C GLU A 136 -5.36 10.17 -4.12
N ALA A 137 -4.30 10.86 -4.55
CA ALA A 137 -2.94 10.67 -4.03
C ALA A 137 -2.84 10.97 -2.52
N ASP A 138 -3.41 12.10 -2.08
CA ASP A 138 -3.41 12.51 -0.66
C ASP A 138 -4.29 11.59 0.20
N SER A 139 -5.38 11.06 -0.37
CA SER A 139 -6.25 10.09 0.28
C SER A 139 -5.50 8.79 0.59
N ILE A 140 -4.66 8.30 -0.33
CA ILE A 140 -3.84 7.10 -0.10
C ILE A 140 -2.95 7.27 1.14
N ALA A 141 -2.28 8.41 1.27
CA ALA A 141 -1.45 8.71 2.44
C ALA A 141 -2.28 8.72 3.74
N THR A 142 -3.49 9.27 3.70
CA THR A 142 -4.38 9.34 4.87
C THR A 142 -4.86 7.94 5.28
N VAL A 143 -5.45 7.20 4.34
CA VAL A 143 -6.06 5.89 4.60
C VAL A 143 -5.01 4.88 5.06
N THR A 144 -3.88 4.78 4.38
CA THR A 144 -2.85 3.79 4.73
C THR A 144 -2.23 4.05 6.11
N LYS A 145 -2.06 5.32 6.50
CA LYS A 145 -1.56 5.66 7.85
C LYS A 145 -2.59 5.42 8.93
N GLU A 146 -3.87 5.69 8.67
CA GLU A 146 -4.95 5.37 9.59
C GLU A 146 -5.02 3.86 9.83
N GLN A 147 -5.02 3.07 8.77
CA GLN A 147 -5.02 1.61 8.83
C GLN A 147 -3.78 1.05 9.56
N ASP A 148 -2.58 1.56 9.25
CA ASP A 148 -1.34 1.18 9.94
C ASP A 148 -1.37 1.54 11.43
N SER A 149 -1.95 2.69 11.80
CA SER A 149 -2.07 3.08 13.21
C SER A 149 -2.95 2.13 14.03
N GLU A 150 -3.88 1.44 13.36
CA GLU A 150 -4.68 0.37 13.93
C GLU A 150 -4.00 -1.01 13.82
N GLY A 151 -2.81 -1.08 13.21
CA GLY A 151 -2.04 -2.29 12.95
C GLY A 151 -2.58 -3.13 11.81
N MET A 152 -3.32 -2.52 10.88
CA MET A 152 -3.86 -3.17 9.69
C MET A 152 -2.95 -2.96 8.48
N GLU A 153 -2.88 -3.97 7.62
CA GLU A 153 -2.10 -3.98 6.39
C GLU A 153 -2.90 -4.70 5.28
N LEU A 154 -2.55 -4.39 4.02
CA LEU A 154 -3.02 -5.17 2.88
C LEU A 154 -2.28 -6.51 2.84
N ILE A 155 -3.04 -7.60 2.86
CA ILE A 155 -2.52 -8.96 2.78
C ILE A 155 -3.23 -9.67 1.62
N GLN A 156 -2.44 -10.31 0.76
CA GLN A 156 -2.94 -11.06 -0.39
C GLN A 156 -2.19 -12.39 -0.53
N GLY A 157 -2.85 -13.37 -1.12
CA GLY A 157 -2.30 -14.72 -1.26
C GLY A 157 -3.33 -15.73 -1.71
N TYR A 158 -3.01 -17.00 -1.51
CA TYR A 158 -3.80 -18.14 -1.92
C TYR A 158 -4.27 -18.93 -0.70
N TRP A 159 -5.54 -19.29 -0.71
CA TRP A 159 -6.18 -20.13 0.29
C TRP A 159 -6.51 -21.48 -0.34
N ASP A 160 -6.00 -22.58 0.25
CA ASP A 160 -6.15 -23.96 -0.26
C ASP A 160 -7.24 -24.79 0.49
N GLY A 161 -8.10 -24.11 1.26
CA GLY A 161 -9.06 -24.77 2.15
C GLY A 161 -8.52 -25.10 3.54
N SER A 162 -7.22 -25.04 3.75
CA SER A 162 -6.57 -25.35 5.03
C SER A 162 -5.54 -24.32 5.49
N LYS A 163 -4.76 -23.79 4.57
CA LYS A 163 -3.65 -22.87 4.79
C LYS A 163 -3.76 -21.69 3.86
N PHE A 164 -3.21 -20.59 4.33
CA PHE A 164 -3.07 -19.37 3.57
C PHE A 164 -1.60 -19.12 3.29
N GLU A 165 -1.24 -19.10 2.01
CA GLU A 165 0.10 -18.70 1.55
C GLU A 165 0.02 -17.30 0.97
N THR A 166 0.71 -16.34 1.58
CA THR A 166 0.78 -14.97 1.06
C THR A 166 1.55 -14.92 -0.26
N CYS A 167 1.31 -13.87 -1.03
CA CYS A 167 2.06 -13.56 -2.25
C CYS A 167 3.57 -13.38 -2.04
N ASN A 168 4.05 -13.24 -0.80
CA ASN A 168 5.48 -13.18 -0.45
C ASN A 168 6.02 -14.48 0.16
N GLY A 169 5.24 -15.57 0.15
CA GLY A 169 5.66 -16.92 0.57
C GLY A 169 5.56 -17.22 2.06
N GLN A 170 4.87 -16.38 2.84
CA GLN A 170 4.57 -16.68 4.25
C GLN A 170 3.32 -17.56 4.34
N VAL A 171 3.37 -18.57 5.22
CA VAL A 171 2.26 -19.52 5.37
C VAL A 171 1.63 -19.38 6.74
N TYR A 172 0.30 -19.34 6.76
CA TYR A 172 -0.53 -19.21 7.95
C TYR A 172 -1.51 -20.37 8.03
N ASP A 173 -1.59 -21.02 9.19
CA ASP A 173 -2.46 -22.18 9.41
C ASP A 173 -3.89 -21.78 9.84
N LYS A 174 -4.12 -20.48 10.09
CA LYS A 174 -5.41 -19.98 10.56
C LYS A 174 -5.75 -18.60 10.01
N ILE A 175 -6.91 -18.52 9.35
CA ILE A 175 -7.59 -17.25 9.05
C ILE A 175 -8.78 -17.12 10.01
N GLU A 176 -8.92 -15.95 10.64
CA GLU A 176 -10.13 -15.58 11.38
C GLU A 176 -10.73 -14.30 10.80
N PHE A 177 -12.04 -14.28 10.64
CA PHE A 177 -12.77 -13.11 10.17
C PHE A 177 -13.43 -12.41 11.36
N ASN A 178 -13.14 -11.12 11.54
CA ASN A 178 -13.77 -10.31 12.60
C ASN A 178 -15.23 -10.00 12.30
N GLN A 179 -15.62 -10.03 11.02
CA GLN A 179 -16.98 -9.84 10.56
C GLN A 179 -17.58 -11.17 10.10
N THR A 180 -18.91 -11.29 10.23
CA THR A 180 -19.63 -12.43 9.68
C THR A 180 -19.59 -12.37 8.16
N LEU A 181 -18.79 -13.24 7.54
CA LEU A 181 -18.77 -13.36 6.09
C LEU A 181 -20.13 -13.82 5.56
N PRO A 182 -20.58 -13.29 4.41
CA PRO A 182 -21.70 -13.88 3.69
C PRO A 182 -21.46 -15.36 3.40
N SER A 183 -22.53 -16.17 3.42
CA SER A 183 -22.44 -17.62 3.22
C SER A 183 -21.80 -18.02 1.89
N PHE A 184 -21.95 -17.22 0.83
CA PHE A 184 -21.33 -17.49 -0.46
C PHE A 184 -19.79 -17.41 -0.40
N VAL A 185 -19.23 -16.48 0.40
CA VAL A 185 -17.79 -16.34 0.59
C VAL A 185 -17.27 -17.56 1.34
N VAL A 186 -17.95 -17.95 2.41
CA VAL A 186 -17.61 -19.14 3.21
C VAL A 186 -17.64 -20.39 2.33
N ASN A 187 -18.66 -20.54 1.49
CA ASN A 187 -18.80 -21.67 0.59
C ASN A 187 -17.69 -21.71 -0.46
N ARG A 188 -17.29 -20.56 -1.04
CA ARG A 188 -16.22 -20.51 -2.05
C ARG A 188 -14.87 -20.85 -1.42
N LEU A 189 -14.53 -20.22 -0.29
CA LEU A 189 -13.29 -20.52 0.46
C LEU A 189 -13.21 -21.97 0.94
N ALA A 190 -14.34 -22.63 1.18
CA ALA A 190 -14.37 -24.03 1.61
C ALA A 190 -14.32 -25.03 0.45
N ALA A 191 -14.59 -24.61 -0.79
CA ALA A 191 -14.81 -25.52 -1.91
C ALA A 191 -13.69 -25.52 -2.95
N ILE A 192 -12.93 -24.43 -3.09
CA ILE A 192 -11.97 -24.25 -4.18
C ILE A 192 -10.77 -23.45 -3.69
N ASP A 193 -9.58 -23.81 -4.18
CA ASP A 193 -8.37 -23.02 -4.06
C ASP A 193 -8.62 -21.63 -4.67
N SER A 194 -8.37 -20.59 -3.89
CA SER A 194 -8.80 -19.22 -4.24
C SER A 194 -7.71 -18.21 -3.94
N TYR A 195 -7.52 -17.25 -4.84
CA TYR A 195 -6.83 -16.01 -4.52
C TYR A 195 -7.71 -15.16 -3.60
N VAL A 196 -7.12 -14.63 -2.53
CA VAL A 196 -7.78 -13.73 -1.60
C VAL A 196 -6.90 -12.53 -1.31
N ALA A 197 -7.53 -11.37 -1.17
CA ALA A 197 -6.92 -10.18 -0.62
C ALA A 197 -7.84 -9.57 0.44
N PHE A 198 -7.26 -9.10 1.53
CA PHE A 198 -7.98 -8.51 2.63
C PHE A 198 -7.15 -7.44 3.34
N LEU A 199 -7.87 -6.55 4.02
CA LEU A 199 -7.32 -5.69 5.06
C LEU A 199 -7.34 -6.47 6.38
N GLY A 200 -6.21 -6.55 7.05
CA GLY A 200 -6.12 -7.36 8.26
C GLY A 200 -4.82 -7.22 9.02
N LYS A 201 -4.63 -8.12 9.98
CA LYS A 201 -3.46 -8.15 10.87
C LYS A 201 -2.84 -9.54 10.87
N THR A 202 -1.52 -9.60 10.80
CA THR A 202 -0.75 -10.83 10.96
C THR A 202 -0.24 -10.94 12.40
N ARG A 203 -0.39 -12.11 13.03
CA ARG A 203 0.19 -12.40 14.34
C ARG A 203 0.53 -13.87 14.49
N LEU A 204 1.81 -14.19 14.71
CA LEU A 204 2.30 -15.57 14.75
C LEU A 204 1.89 -16.31 13.46
N SER A 205 1.30 -17.49 13.58
CA SER A 205 0.81 -18.30 12.44
C SER A 205 -0.67 -18.03 12.10
N LYS A 206 -1.19 -16.86 12.49
CA LYS A 206 -2.59 -16.49 12.29
C LYS A 206 -2.73 -15.16 11.57
N VAL A 207 -3.74 -15.11 10.71
CA VAL A 207 -4.23 -13.89 10.07
C VAL A 207 -5.62 -13.55 10.61
N THR A 208 -5.81 -12.29 11.00
CA THR A 208 -7.12 -11.75 11.36
C THR A 208 -7.56 -10.80 10.26
N VAL A 209 -8.66 -11.14 9.59
CA VAL A 209 -9.27 -10.39 8.50
C VAL A 209 -10.29 -9.41 9.07
N GLU A 210 -10.08 -8.13 8.81
CA GLU A 210 -11.03 -7.06 9.14
C GLU A 210 -12.02 -6.86 7.99
N GLU A 211 -11.50 -6.79 6.76
CA GLU A 211 -12.31 -6.59 5.55
C GLU A 211 -11.79 -7.49 4.42
N LEU A 212 -12.68 -8.27 3.80
CA LEU A 212 -12.37 -8.98 2.57
C LEU A 212 -12.44 -8.00 1.40
N LEU A 213 -11.34 -7.83 0.67
CA LEU A 213 -11.23 -6.88 -0.43
C LEU A 213 -11.47 -7.56 -1.79
N MET A 214 -10.89 -8.74 -2.00
CA MET A 214 -10.98 -9.46 -3.27
C MET A 214 -11.00 -10.97 -3.05
N LEU A 215 -11.80 -11.66 -3.86
CA LEU A 215 -11.87 -13.11 -3.94
C LEU A 215 -11.94 -13.54 -5.41
N ALA A 216 -10.90 -14.21 -5.89
CA ALA A 216 -10.75 -14.67 -7.26
C ALA A 216 -10.32 -16.15 -7.29
N ASP A 217 -10.24 -16.71 -8.48
CA ASP A 217 -9.81 -18.09 -8.69
C ASP A 217 -8.28 -18.24 -8.49
N GLU A 218 -7.79 -19.47 -8.37
CA GLU A 218 -6.37 -19.77 -8.12
C GLU A 218 -5.41 -19.28 -9.22
N ASP A 219 -5.90 -19.07 -10.44
CA ASP A 219 -5.11 -18.57 -11.57
C ASP A 219 -4.91 -17.05 -11.54
N HIS A 220 -5.59 -16.35 -10.62
CA HIS A 220 -5.41 -14.92 -10.44
C HIS A 220 -4.01 -14.63 -9.89
N GLU A 221 -3.25 -13.80 -10.62
CA GLU A 221 -1.92 -13.39 -10.20
C GLU A 221 -1.97 -12.41 -9.02
N CYS A 222 -0.97 -12.49 -8.13
CA CYS A 222 -0.78 -11.48 -7.10
C CYS A 222 -0.64 -10.08 -7.70
N ILE A 223 -1.33 -9.11 -7.11
CA ILE A 223 -1.31 -7.73 -7.58
C ILE A 223 -0.04 -7.07 -7.04
N ALA A 224 0.92 -6.83 -7.93
CA ALA A 224 2.16 -6.14 -7.61
C ALA A 224 1.94 -4.64 -7.42
N LYS A 225 2.76 -4.03 -6.54
CA LYS A 225 2.84 -2.57 -6.45
C LYS A 225 3.17 -2.00 -7.83
N PRO A 226 2.38 -1.06 -8.35
CA PRO A 226 2.71 -0.36 -9.59
C PRO A 226 4.08 0.32 -9.49
N ASP A 227 4.83 0.23 -10.58
CA ASP A 227 6.15 0.84 -10.73
C ASP A 227 6.27 1.34 -12.17
N MET A 228 5.79 2.55 -12.40
CA MET A 228 5.72 3.20 -13.72
C MET A 228 6.56 4.47 -13.79
N LEU A 229 6.93 5.02 -12.63
CA LEU A 229 7.81 6.15 -12.47
C LEU A 229 9.21 5.65 -12.14
N SER A 230 10.19 5.93 -13.01
CA SER A 230 11.59 5.67 -12.67
C SER A 230 12.03 6.53 -11.49
N GLU A 231 12.81 5.95 -10.58
CA GLU A 231 13.53 6.66 -9.51
C GLU A 231 14.38 7.83 -10.05
#